data_AF-A0A1C4T100-F1
#
_entry.id   AF-A0A1C4T100-F1
#
_cell.length_a   1.000
_cell.length_b   1.000
_cell.length_c   1.000
_cell.angle_alpha   90.00
_cell.angle_beta   90.00
_cell.angle_gamma   90.00
#
_symmetry.space_group_name_H-M   'P 1'
#
loop_
_entity.id
_entity.type
_entity.pdbx_description
1 polymer ?
#
loop_
_entity_poly.entity_id
_entity_poly.type
_entity_poly.pdbx_seq_one_letter_code
_entity_poly.pdbx_strand_id
1 'polypeptide(L)'
;MQRLLRYARWDADAVRNDIRIYAVEHLGTDGGVLIVDETGFVKKGRASAEVQRQCTGTAGRIENSQVGVFLACATSRGRALIDRRLYLPEHSWCTDPERRQAAGIPGGITFATKPRLAWETIAAALDAGAAAPWVTGDEAYGQDPPLRAGLEARGTGYAMAVACSTRVRINQGRTPVRADTVAERLPTNAWQRQSAGPGAKGPRYYAWAWIHIGAAEHRHLLVRRNRTSGELAFYLCWSPTTATLAELVRVAGVRWSVEECFQAAKGQAGLDR
;
A
#
# COMPACT_ATOMS: atom_id res chain seq x y z
N MET A 1 -22.57 10.05 -21.35
CA MET A 1 -21.62 10.22 -20.21
C MET A 1 -22.14 11.16 -19.12
N GLN A 2 -22.40 12.44 -19.40
CA GLN A 2 -22.75 13.42 -18.35
C GLN A 2 -24.00 13.06 -17.53
N ARG A 3 -25.03 12.46 -18.16
CA ARG A 3 -26.23 11.99 -17.45
C ARG A 3 -25.94 10.83 -16.48
N LEU A 4 -25.06 9.90 -16.86
CA LEU A 4 -24.64 8.80 -16.00
C LEU A 4 -23.86 9.31 -14.78
N LEU A 5 -22.97 10.29 -14.98
CA LEU A 5 -22.12 10.82 -13.92
C LEU A 5 -22.81 11.82 -12.99
N ARG A 6 -23.83 12.55 -13.46
CA ARG A 6 -24.52 13.59 -12.66
C ARG A 6 -25.92 13.23 -12.17
N TYR A 7 -26.67 12.43 -12.93
CA TYR A 7 -28.12 12.29 -12.71
C TYR A 7 -28.59 10.85 -12.53
N ALA A 8 -27.88 9.87 -13.07
CA ALA A 8 -28.19 8.48 -12.80
C ALA A 8 -27.87 8.17 -11.33
N ARG A 9 -28.81 7.53 -10.63
CA ARG A 9 -28.53 6.94 -9.33
C ARG A 9 -27.84 5.60 -9.58
N TRP A 10 -26.57 5.54 -9.25
CA TRP A 10 -25.80 4.30 -9.24
C TRP A 10 -25.04 4.22 -7.92
N ASP A 11 -24.89 3.00 -7.44
CA ASP A 11 -24.11 2.72 -6.24
C ASP A 11 -22.64 2.53 -6.66
N ALA A 12 -21.81 3.51 -6.31
CA ALA A 12 -20.41 3.49 -6.68
C ALA A 12 -19.62 2.40 -5.94
N ASP A 13 -20.10 1.94 -4.78
CA ASP A 13 -19.51 0.83 -4.06
C ASP A 13 -19.91 -0.51 -4.68
N ALA A 14 -21.17 -0.66 -5.10
CA ALA A 14 -21.63 -1.85 -5.83
C ALA A 14 -20.86 -2.04 -7.14
N VAL A 15 -20.70 -0.97 -7.94
CA VAL A 15 -19.91 -1.06 -9.20
C VAL A 15 -18.45 -1.37 -8.92
N ARG A 16 -17.86 -0.83 -7.84
CA ARG A 16 -16.50 -1.21 -7.43
C ARG A 16 -16.42 -2.68 -7.01
N ASN A 17 -17.46 -3.25 -6.38
CA ASN A 17 -17.52 -4.67 -6.06
C ASN A 17 -17.53 -5.52 -7.33
N ASP A 18 -18.35 -5.17 -8.33
CA ASP A 18 -18.40 -5.87 -9.62
C ASP A 18 -17.05 -5.84 -10.33
N ILE A 19 -16.41 -4.67 -10.38
CA ILE A 19 -15.07 -4.50 -10.97
C ILE A 19 -14.02 -5.34 -10.24
N ARG A 20 -14.08 -5.38 -8.89
CA ARG A 20 -13.17 -6.19 -8.08
C ARG A 20 -13.35 -7.68 -8.36
N ILE A 21 -14.57 -8.18 -8.41
CA ILE A 21 -14.87 -9.59 -8.73
C ILE A 21 -14.28 -9.92 -10.10
N TYR A 22 -14.63 -9.12 -11.12
CA TYR A 22 -14.12 -9.28 -12.47
C TYR A 22 -12.59 -9.26 -12.52
N ALA A 23 -11.95 -8.27 -11.89
CA ALA A 23 -10.50 -8.13 -11.91
C ALA A 23 -9.79 -9.31 -11.23
N VAL A 24 -10.23 -9.70 -10.03
CA VAL A 24 -9.62 -10.81 -9.27
C VAL A 24 -9.74 -12.12 -10.04
N GLU A 25 -10.90 -12.40 -10.64
CA GLU A 25 -11.12 -13.60 -11.46
C GLU A 25 -10.14 -13.67 -12.65
N HIS A 26 -9.97 -12.56 -13.37
CA HIS A 26 -9.14 -12.52 -14.58
C HIS A 26 -7.65 -12.40 -14.28
N LEU A 27 -7.27 -11.78 -13.17
CA LEU A 27 -5.88 -11.73 -12.70
C LEU A 27 -5.41 -13.08 -12.15
N GLY A 28 -6.34 -13.88 -11.62
CA GLY A 28 -6.04 -15.19 -11.07
C GLY A 28 -5.57 -15.19 -9.63
N THR A 29 -5.28 -16.40 -9.15
CA THR A 29 -4.95 -16.67 -7.75
C THR A 29 -3.46 -16.94 -7.50
N ASP A 30 -2.68 -17.13 -8.57
CA ASP A 30 -1.27 -17.53 -8.46
C ASP A 30 -0.39 -16.38 -7.96
N GLY A 31 0.05 -16.49 -6.70
CA GLY A 31 1.03 -15.58 -6.10
C GLY A 31 0.56 -14.14 -5.94
N GLY A 32 -0.76 -13.92 -5.85
CA GLY A 32 -1.37 -12.59 -5.74
C GLY A 32 -0.81 -11.75 -4.60
N VAL A 33 -0.62 -10.46 -4.88
CA VAL A 33 -0.19 -9.46 -3.91
C VAL A 33 -1.20 -8.33 -3.90
N LEU A 34 -1.73 -8.00 -2.72
CA LEU A 34 -2.47 -6.76 -2.51
C LEU A 34 -1.47 -5.64 -2.22
N ILE A 35 -1.63 -4.52 -2.91
CA ILE A 35 -0.75 -3.35 -2.79
C ILE A 35 -1.60 -2.19 -2.31
N VAL A 36 -1.31 -1.69 -1.11
CA VAL A 36 -1.91 -0.46 -0.61
C VAL A 36 -1.00 0.71 -0.95
N ASP A 37 -1.61 1.77 -1.48
CA ASP A 37 -0.93 3.04 -1.70
C ASP A 37 -1.91 4.21 -1.67
N GLU A 38 -1.40 5.43 -1.59
CA GLU A 38 -2.20 6.64 -1.70
C GLU A 38 -1.82 7.48 -2.90
N THR A 39 -2.79 8.20 -3.44
CA THR A 39 -2.51 9.24 -4.43
C THR A 39 -3.36 10.48 -4.18
N GLY A 40 -2.75 11.63 -4.44
CA GLY A 40 -3.39 12.92 -4.28
C GLY A 40 -3.84 13.50 -5.63
N PHE A 41 -4.93 14.27 -5.59
CA PHE A 41 -5.51 14.96 -6.72
C PHE A 41 -5.56 16.45 -6.41
N VAL A 42 -4.76 17.25 -7.12
CA VAL A 42 -4.75 18.71 -6.92
C VAL A 42 -6.09 19.29 -7.39
N LYS A 43 -6.72 20.11 -6.56
CA LYS A 43 -8.01 20.73 -6.85
C LYS A 43 -7.95 22.24 -6.62
N LYS A 44 -8.75 22.99 -7.39
CA LYS A 44 -8.97 24.43 -7.20
C LYS A 44 -10.27 24.66 -6.43
N GLY A 45 -10.24 25.57 -5.45
CA GLY A 45 -11.41 25.92 -4.63
C GLY A 45 -11.60 25.03 -3.39
N ARG A 46 -12.72 25.23 -2.68
CA ARG A 46 -13.02 24.61 -1.37
C ARG A 46 -14.20 23.64 -1.36
N ALA A 47 -14.90 23.55 -2.49
CA ALA A 47 -16.18 22.84 -2.62
C ALA A 47 -16.05 21.35 -2.95
N SER A 48 -14.92 20.91 -3.53
CA SER A 48 -14.68 19.48 -3.77
C SER A 48 -14.61 18.72 -2.45
N ALA A 49 -15.28 17.57 -2.36
CA ALA A 49 -15.28 16.70 -1.18
C ALA A 49 -13.85 16.48 -0.65
N GLU A 50 -13.65 16.55 0.67
CA GLU A 50 -12.37 16.27 1.36
C GLU A 50 -11.17 17.14 0.97
N VAL A 51 -11.37 18.15 0.11
CA VAL A 51 -10.26 19.00 -0.34
C VAL A 51 -9.72 19.83 0.82
N GLN A 52 -8.41 19.76 1.01
CA GLN A 52 -7.66 20.64 1.90
C GLN A 52 -6.19 20.70 1.47
N ARG A 53 -5.38 21.52 2.12
CA ARG A 53 -3.93 21.51 1.91
C ARG A 53 -3.30 20.29 2.56
N GLN A 54 -2.78 19.37 1.75
CA GLN A 54 -2.19 18.09 2.19
C GLN A 54 -0.89 17.86 1.41
N CYS A 55 0.07 17.17 2.01
CA CYS A 55 1.19 16.62 1.25
C CYS A 55 0.63 15.60 0.25
N THR A 56 0.92 15.81 -1.04
CA THR A 56 0.62 14.81 -2.07
C THR A 56 1.93 14.28 -2.63
N GLY A 57 2.03 12.95 -2.76
CA GLY A 57 3.19 12.31 -3.40
C GLY A 57 3.40 12.76 -4.85
N THR A 58 2.33 13.22 -5.53
CA THR A 58 2.40 13.70 -6.92
C THR A 58 2.93 15.13 -7.05
N ALA A 59 2.67 16.03 -6.10
CA ALA A 59 3.17 17.42 -6.16
C ALA A 59 4.49 17.63 -5.40
N GLY A 60 4.86 16.70 -4.50
CA GLY A 60 6.04 16.85 -3.62
C GLY A 60 5.97 18.08 -2.70
N ARG A 61 4.77 18.66 -2.55
CA ARG A 61 4.50 19.93 -1.85
C ARG A 61 3.12 19.86 -1.19
N ILE A 62 2.90 20.73 -0.20
CA ILE A 62 1.61 20.91 0.47
C ILE A 62 0.69 21.74 -0.42
N GLU A 63 -0.23 21.07 -1.09
CA GLU A 63 -1.18 21.68 -2.02
C GLU A 63 -2.62 21.31 -1.70
N ASN A 64 -3.54 22.16 -2.16
CA ASN A 64 -4.96 21.92 -2.01
C ASN A 64 -5.36 20.70 -2.85
N SER A 65 -5.70 19.61 -2.18
CA SER A 65 -5.83 18.30 -2.81
C SER A 65 -6.81 17.39 -2.07
N GLN A 66 -7.39 16.47 -2.83
CA GLN A 66 -8.08 15.30 -2.33
C GLN A 66 -7.07 14.15 -2.26
N VAL A 67 -7.17 13.28 -1.26
CA VAL A 67 -6.30 12.11 -1.14
C VAL A 67 -7.17 10.86 -1.08
N GLY A 68 -6.87 9.89 -1.94
CA GLY A 68 -7.48 8.57 -1.89
C GLY A 68 -6.47 7.52 -1.47
N VAL A 69 -6.89 6.61 -0.62
CA VAL A 69 -6.24 5.33 -0.33
C VAL A 69 -6.81 4.30 -1.31
N PHE A 70 -5.93 3.58 -2.00
CA PHE A 70 -6.30 2.63 -3.03
C PHE A 70 -5.70 1.27 -2.73
N LEU A 71 -6.43 0.24 -3.18
CA LEU A 71 -5.97 -1.14 -3.14
C LEU A 71 -5.82 -1.64 -4.57
N ALA A 72 -4.62 -2.07 -4.93
CA ALA A 72 -4.37 -2.81 -6.16
C ALA A 72 -4.21 -4.31 -5.87
N CYS A 73 -4.61 -5.14 -6.83
CA CYS A 73 -4.24 -6.55 -6.88
C CYS A 73 -3.24 -6.73 -8.02
N ALA A 74 -2.16 -7.45 -7.78
CA ALA A 74 -1.16 -7.79 -8.78
C ALA A 74 -0.83 -9.29 -8.74
N THR A 75 -0.74 -9.90 -9.92
CA THR A 75 -0.40 -11.31 -10.15
C THR A 75 0.61 -11.42 -11.30
N SER A 76 0.98 -12.64 -11.68
CA SER A 76 1.77 -12.88 -12.89
C SER A 76 1.05 -12.48 -14.18
N ARG A 77 -0.29 -12.43 -14.18
CA ARG A 77 -1.11 -12.09 -15.36
C ARG A 77 -1.32 -10.59 -15.54
N GLY A 78 -1.17 -9.80 -14.49
CA GLY A 78 -1.38 -8.35 -14.57
C GLY A 78 -1.62 -7.70 -13.23
N ARG A 79 -2.26 -6.53 -13.27
CA ARG A 79 -2.56 -5.70 -12.10
C ARG A 79 -3.79 -4.83 -12.35
N ALA A 80 -4.56 -4.55 -11.30
CA ALA A 80 -5.71 -3.66 -11.35
C ALA A 80 -5.96 -2.97 -10.02
N LEU A 81 -6.54 -1.77 -10.03
CA LEU A 81 -7.17 -1.18 -8.84
C LEU A 81 -8.47 -1.92 -8.56
N ILE A 82 -8.63 -2.42 -7.35
CA ILE A 82 -9.80 -3.20 -6.91
C ILE A 82 -10.59 -2.50 -5.80
N ASP A 83 -10.01 -1.48 -5.17
CA ASP A 83 -10.71 -0.71 -4.14
C ASP A 83 -10.20 0.73 -4.04
N ARG A 84 -11.02 1.59 -3.43
CA ARG A 84 -10.73 2.98 -3.10
C ARG A 84 -11.45 3.42 -1.83
N ARG A 85 -10.79 4.27 -1.06
CA ARG A 85 -11.36 5.05 0.04
C ARG A 85 -10.84 6.46 -0.06
N LEU A 86 -11.71 7.44 0.09
CA LEU A 86 -11.26 8.81 0.21
C LEU A 86 -10.91 9.11 1.66
N TYR A 87 -9.83 9.85 1.87
CA TYR A 87 -9.38 10.26 3.19
C TYR A 87 -10.10 11.56 3.58
N LEU A 88 -10.98 11.46 4.57
CA LEU A 88 -11.70 12.60 5.13
C LEU A 88 -10.89 13.25 6.26
N PRO A 89 -10.45 14.50 6.10
CA PRO A 89 -9.70 15.19 7.16
C PRO A 89 -10.53 15.40 8.43
N GLU A 90 -9.94 15.09 9.58
CA GLU A 90 -10.61 15.19 10.89
C GLU A 90 -11.12 16.61 11.16
N HIS A 91 -10.23 17.59 11.17
CA HIS A 91 -10.55 18.93 11.68
C HIS A 91 -11.26 19.86 10.69
N SER A 92 -11.12 19.63 9.38
CA SER A 92 -11.63 20.56 8.36
C SER A 92 -12.89 20.06 7.64
N TRP A 93 -13.25 18.78 7.85
CA TRP A 93 -14.39 18.15 7.22
C TRP A 93 -15.26 17.37 8.20
N CYS A 94 -14.69 16.56 9.10
CA CYS A 94 -15.51 15.76 10.02
C CYS A 94 -16.31 16.61 11.01
N THR A 95 -15.82 17.82 11.30
CA THR A 95 -16.41 18.82 12.21
C THR A 95 -17.37 19.81 11.53
N ASP A 96 -17.57 19.70 10.21
CA ASP A 96 -18.38 20.65 9.41
C ASP A 96 -19.51 19.91 8.65
N PRO A 97 -20.67 19.69 9.30
CA PRO A 97 -21.79 18.97 8.71
C PRO A 97 -22.38 19.65 7.47
N GLU A 98 -22.43 20.98 7.44
CA GLU A 98 -22.97 21.75 6.32
C GLU A 98 -22.09 21.57 5.08
N ARG A 99 -20.77 21.67 5.24
CA ARG A 99 -19.82 21.45 4.15
C ARG A 99 -19.87 20.02 3.63
N ARG A 100 -20.02 19.04 4.52
CA ARG A 100 -20.21 17.62 4.14
C ARG A 100 -21.46 17.42 3.32
N GLN A 101 -22.59 17.98 3.78
CA GLN A 101 -23.86 17.88 3.06
C GLN A 101 -23.77 18.53 1.68
N ALA A 102 -23.19 19.73 1.59
CA ALA A 102 -22.98 20.43 0.33
C ALA A 102 -22.10 19.66 -0.66
N ALA A 103 -21.14 18.87 -0.16
CA ALA A 103 -20.28 18.01 -0.97
C ALA A 103 -20.85 16.60 -1.21
N GLY A 104 -22.03 16.28 -0.68
CA GLY A 104 -22.68 14.97 -0.83
C GLY A 104 -22.06 13.85 0.01
N ILE A 105 -21.33 14.17 1.07
CA ILE A 105 -20.71 13.20 1.97
C ILE A 105 -21.77 12.68 2.96
N PRO A 106 -22.03 11.35 3.01
CA PRO A 106 -23.00 10.77 3.95
C PRO A 106 -22.68 11.13 5.41
N GLY A 107 -23.71 11.47 6.20
CA GLY A 107 -23.55 11.94 7.60
C GLY A 107 -22.92 10.90 8.55
N GLY A 108 -23.07 9.60 8.25
CA GLY A 108 -22.50 8.52 9.07
C GLY A 108 -20.99 8.33 8.95
N ILE A 109 -20.33 8.98 7.99
CA ILE A 109 -18.87 8.87 7.84
C ILE A 109 -18.18 9.59 9.00
N THR A 110 -17.30 8.88 9.71
CA THR A 110 -16.44 9.43 10.75
C THR A 110 -14.99 9.46 10.29
N PHE A 111 -14.14 10.18 11.01
CA PHE A 111 -12.71 10.18 10.76
C PHE A 111 -12.12 8.76 10.82
N ALA A 112 -11.24 8.45 9.87
CA ALA A 112 -10.42 7.24 9.86
C ALA A 112 -9.02 7.59 9.35
N THR A 113 -8.00 7.05 10.00
CA THR A 113 -6.61 7.19 9.54
C THR A 113 -6.41 6.44 8.21
N LYS A 114 -5.41 6.85 7.42
CA LYS A 114 -5.08 6.16 6.16
C LYS A 114 -4.76 4.67 6.35
N PRO A 115 -3.97 4.24 7.37
CA PRO A 115 -3.79 2.81 7.64
C PRO A 115 -5.08 2.08 8.02
N ARG A 116 -6.01 2.74 8.72
CA ARG A 116 -7.33 2.16 9.01
C ARG A 116 -8.14 1.97 7.73
N LEU A 117 -8.19 2.98 6.85
CA LEU A 117 -8.86 2.87 5.54
C LEU A 117 -8.24 1.76 4.69
N ALA A 118 -6.91 1.65 4.70
CA ALA A 118 -6.19 0.57 4.04
C ALA A 118 -6.62 -0.80 4.58
N TRP A 119 -6.62 -0.98 5.90
CA TRP A 119 -7.08 -2.21 6.54
C TRP A 119 -8.51 -2.57 6.11
N GLU A 120 -9.43 -1.61 6.13
CA GLU A 120 -10.83 -1.82 5.72
C GLU A 120 -10.94 -2.30 4.27
N THR A 121 -10.15 -1.73 3.34
CA THR A 121 -10.12 -2.21 1.94
C THR A 121 -9.50 -3.59 1.80
N ILE A 122 -8.41 -3.88 2.51
CA ILE A 122 -7.75 -5.19 2.49
C ILE A 122 -8.68 -6.26 3.04
N ALA A 123 -9.25 -6.02 4.23
CA ALA A 123 -10.19 -6.93 4.87
C ALA A 123 -11.38 -7.21 3.94
N ALA A 124 -12.00 -6.17 3.37
CA ALA A 124 -13.11 -6.34 2.45
C ALA A 124 -12.73 -7.12 1.18
N ALA A 125 -11.51 -6.95 0.65
CA ALA A 125 -11.05 -7.73 -0.51
C ALA A 125 -10.83 -9.20 -0.15
N LEU A 126 -10.21 -9.49 0.99
CA LEU A 126 -10.01 -10.86 1.47
C LEU A 126 -11.34 -11.55 1.79
N ASP A 127 -12.27 -10.85 2.45
CA ASP A 127 -13.61 -11.36 2.77
C ASP A 127 -14.44 -11.61 1.51
N ALA A 128 -14.19 -10.87 0.43
CA ALA A 128 -14.78 -11.09 -0.89
C ALA A 128 -14.09 -12.19 -1.71
N GLY A 129 -13.11 -12.91 -1.14
CA GLY A 129 -12.45 -14.05 -1.78
C GLY A 129 -11.25 -13.70 -2.66
N ALA A 130 -10.66 -12.51 -2.51
CA ALA A 130 -9.42 -12.19 -3.21
C ALA A 130 -8.28 -13.11 -2.73
N ALA A 131 -7.85 -14.03 -3.59
CA ALA A 131 -6.77 -14.96 -3.30
C ALA A 131 -5.39 -14.28 -3.38
N ALA A 132 -5.04 -13.58 -2.30
CA ALA A 132 -3.78 -12.86 -2.19
C ALA A 132 -3.04 -13.25 -0.89
N PRO A 133 -2.07 -14.19 -0.95
CA PRO A 133 -1.32 -14.61 0.23
C PRO A 133 -0.41 -13.51 0.81
N TRP A 134 -0.23 -12.39 0.10
CA TRP A 134 0.69 -11.32 0.46
C TRP A 134 0.07 -9.93 0.36
N VAL A 135 0.49 -9.04 1.27
CA VAL A 135 0.23 -7.59 1.22
C VAL A 135 1.54 -6.81 1.24
N THR A 136 1.64 -5.74 0.46
CA THR A 136 2.73 -4.78 0.50
C THR A 136 2.20 -3.34 0.54
N GLY A 137 2.99 -2.44 1.10
CA GLY A 137 2.67 -1.02 1.21
C GLY A 137 3.93 -0.20 1.46
N ASP A 138 3.79 1.11 1.35
CA ASP A 138 4.88 2.05 1.66
C ASP A 138 5.09 2.21 3.19
N GLU A 139 5.97 3.16 3.54
CA GLU A 139 6.34 3.44 4.93
C GLU A 139 5.15 3.85 5.80
N ALA A 140 4.16 4.58 5.26
CA ALA A 140 3.02 5.05 6.04
C ALA A 140 2.20 3.87 6.59
N TYR A 141 2.09 2.80 5.80
CA TYR A 141 1.38 1.57 6.20
C TYR A 141 2.27 0.62 6.98
N GLY A 142 3.54 0.47 6.58
CA GLY A 142 4.46 -0.46 7.23
C GLY A 142 4.84 -0.07 8.65
N GLN A 143 4.66 1.20 9.05
CA GLN A 143 4.85 1.64 10.43
C GLN A 143 3.63 1.36 11.32
N ASP A 144 2.43 1.15 10.79
CA ASP A 144 1.19 0.98 11.56
C ASP A 144 1.06 -0.42 12.21
N PRO A 145 1.21 -0.55 13.55
CA PRO A 145 1.15 -1.86 14.20
C PRO A 145 -0.22 -2.56 14.11
N PRO A 146 -1.36 -1.87 14.26
CA PRO A 146 -2.68 -2.49 14.10
C PRO A 146 -2.90 -3.13 12.73
N LEU A 147 -2.49 -2.46 11.64
CA LEU A 147 -2.56 -3.02 10.28
C LEU A 147 -1.78 -4.33 10.18
N ARG A 148 -0.53 -4.35 10.65
CA ARG A 148 0.31 -5.56 10.63
C ARG A 148 -0.30 -6.67 11.48
N ALA A 149 -0.78 -6.35 12.68
CA ALA A 149 -1.43 -7.33 13.56
C ALA A 149 -2.71 -7.92 12.93
N GLY A 150 -3.50 -7.10 12.23
CA GLY A 150 -4.69 -7.57 11.50
C GLY A 150 -4.35 -8.55 10.39
N LEU A 151 -3.29 -8.29 9.63
CA LEU A 151 -2.79 -9.21 8.58
C LEU A 151 -2.33 -10.54 9.18
N GLU A 152 -1.57 -10.49 10.27
CA GLU A 152 -1.12 -11.69 10.98
C GLU A 152 -2.29 -12.52 11.50
N ALA A 153 -3.29 -11.87 12.11
CA ALA A 153 -4.49 -12.53 12.61
C ALA A 153 -5.30 -13.22 11.50
N ARG A 154 -5.23 -12.72 10.26
CA ARG A 154 -5.83 -13.33 9.07
C ARG A 154 -4.92 -14.33 8.35
N GLY A 155 -3.72 -14.60 8.88
CA GLY A 155 -2.76 -15.49 8.23
C GLY A 155 -2.24 -14.96 6.88
N THR A 156 -2.32 -13.65 6.64
CA THR A 156 -1.89 -13.03 5.38
C THR A 156 -0.47 -12.49 5.54
N GLY A 157 0.46 -12.97 4.71
CA GLY A 157 1.84 -12.52 4.74
C GLY A 157 1.98 -11.05 4.33
N TYR A 158 3.05 -10.39 4.76
CA TYR A 158 3.34 -9.04 4.32
C TYR A 158 4.83 -8.77 4.15
N ALA A 159 5.15 -7.82 3.27
CA ALA A 159 6.44 -7.15 3.21
C ALA A 159 6.18 -5.65 3.03
N MET A 160 6.26 -4.86 4.11
CA MET A 160 5.90 -3.44 4.08
C MET A 160 7.13 -2.58 4.35
N ALA A 161 7.28 -1.51 3.56
CA ALA A 161 8.39 -0.60 3.72
C ALA A 161 8.34 0.09 5.10
N VAL A 162 9.49 0.40 5.67
CA VAL A 162 9.62 1.12 6.94
C VAL A 162 10.82 2.07 6.90
N ALA A 163 10.83 3.04 7.81
CA ALA A 163 11.93 3.96 7.98
C ALA A 163 13.23 3.22 8.34
N CYS A 164 14.37 3.80 7.96
CA CYS A 164 15.68 3.35 8.45
C CYS A 164 15.80 3.40 9.98
N SER A 165 15.07 4.33 10.62
CA SER A 165 15.02 4.52 12.07
C SER A 165 14.12 3.53 12.80
N THR A 166 13.36 2.69 12.07
CA THR A 166 12.47 1.69 12.68
C THR A 166 13.24 0.78 13.60
N ARG A 167 12.74 0.65 14.83
CA ARG A 167 13.33 -0.23 15.84
C ARG A 167 12.80 -1.66 15.68
N VAL A 168 13.70 -2.58 15.42
CA VAL A 168 13.45 -4.02 15.45
C VAL A 168 14.08 -4.64 16.68
N ARG A 169 13.62 -5.82 17.09
CA ARG A 169 14.25 -6.58 18.17
C ARG A 169 15.02 -7.75 17.58
N ILE A 170 16.32 -7.83 17.83
CA ILE A 170 17.17 -8.96 17.41
C ILE A 170 17.49 -9.85 18.62
N ASN A 171 18.28 -10.91 18.41
CA ASN A 171 18.70 -11.85 19.46
C ASN A 171 17.49 -12.45 20.20
N GLN A 172 16.60 -13.11 19.43
CA GLN A 172 15.34 -13.69 19.95
C GLN A 172 14.47 -12.65 20.69
N GLY A 173 14.41 -11.43 20.15
CA GLY A 173 13.60 -10.36 20.72
C GLY A 173 14.18 -9.66 21.94
N ARG A 174 15.45 -9.89 22.32
CA ARG A 174 16.04 -9.30 23.53
C ARG A 174 16.60 -7.90 23.31
N THR A 175 17.17 -7.62 22.14
CA THR A 175 17.92 -6.39 21.90
C THR A 175 17.18 -5.48 20.91
N PRO A 176 16.66 -4.31 21.33
CA PRO A 176 16.12 -3.33 20.39
C PRO A 176 17.25 -2.60 19.66
N VAL A 177 17.15 -2.50 18.34
CA VAL A 177 18.14 -1.85 17.47
C VAL A 177 17.44 -1.21 16.27
N ARG A 178 17.99 -0.12 15.74
CA ARG A 178 17.48 0.51 14.51
C ARG A 178 17.81 -0.34 13.29
N ALA A 179 16.94 -0.31 12.28
CA ALA A 179 17.12 -1.08 11.05
C ALA A 179 18.41 -0.70 10.30
N ASP A 180 18.77 0.58 10.25
CA ASP A 180 20.03 1.03 9.65
C ASP A 180 21.27 0.49 10.38
N THR A 181 21.29 0.55 11.71
CA THR A 181 22.38 -0.01 12.53
C THR A 181 22.52 -1.52 12.34
N VAL A 182 21.42 -2.24 12.07
CA VAL A 182 21.49 -3.66 11.68
C VAL A 182 22.21 -3.79 10.34
N ALA A 183 21.79 -3.03 9.33
CA ALA A 183 22.33 -3.14 7.98
C ALA A 183 23.84 -2.81 7.90
N GLU A 184 24.32 -1.87 8.72
CA GLU A 184 25.75 -1.55 8.87
C GLU A 184 26.58 -2.72 9.40
N ARG A 185 25.97 -3.60 10.20
CA ARG A 185 26.64 -4.75 10.84
C ARG A 185 26.53 -6.04 10.04
N LEU A 186 25.80 -6.04 8.92
CA LEU A 186 25.63 -7.23 8.09
C LEU A 186 26.95 -7.55 7.36
N PRO A 187 27.44 -8.79 7.45
CA PRO A 187 28.64 -9.20 6.73
C PRO A 187 28.38 -9.20 5.22
N THR A 188 29.43 -9.05 4.42
CA THR A 188 29.33 -8.96 2.95
C THR A 188 28.62 -10.17 2.33
N ASN A 189 28.80 -11.37 2.89
CA ASN A 189 28.17 -12.61 2.42
C ASN A 189 26.66 -12.72 2.77
N ALA A 190 26.12 -11.86 3.62
CA ALA A 190 24.68 -11.80 3.89
C ALA A 190 23.90 -11.19 2.71
N TRP A 191 24.58 -10.48 1.81
CA TRP A 191 23.97 -9.77 0.69
C TRP A 191 23.91 -10.65 -0.56
N GLN A 192 22.70 -10.84 -1.07
CA GLN A 192 22.41 -11.63 -2.27
C GLN A 192 21.89 -10.73 -3.39
N ARG A 193 22.38 -10.94 -4.62
CA ARG A 193 21.88 -10.22 -5.79
C ARG A 193 20.57 -10.86 -6.25
N GLN A 194 19.46 -10.12 -6.16
CA GLN A 194 18.16 -10.58 -6.64
C GLN A 194 17.38 -9.47 -7.36
N SER A 195 16.47 -9.86 -8.24
CA SER A 195 15.62 -8.94 -8.99
C SER A 195 14.33 -8.61 -8.23
N ALA A 196 14.00 -7.33 -8.11
CA ALA A 196 12.72 -6.84 -7.60
C ALA A 196 11.62 -6.85 -8.68
N GLY A 197 11.72 -7.73 -9.68
CA GLY A 197 10.84 -7.79 -10.83
C GLY A 197 11.28 -6.94 -12.03
N PRO A 198 10.46 -6.93 -13.11
CA PRO A 198 10.77 -6.24 -14.35
C PRO A 198 10.85 -4.72 -14.17
N GLY A 199 11.55 -4.05 -15.07
CA GLY A 199 11.64 -2.60 -15.18
C GLY A 199 11.86 -2.19 -16.64
N ALA A 200 11.75 -0.90 -16.93
CA ALA A 200 11.81 -0.37 -18.30
C ALA A 200 13.10 -0.71 -19.06
N LYS A 201 14.22 -0.93 -18.35
CA LYS A 201 15.53 -1.29 -18.90
C LYS A 201 15.93 -2.73 -18.60
N GLY A 202 14.95 -3.60 -18.32
CA GLY A 202 15.17 -4.98 -17.88
C GLY A 202 14.98 -5.17 -16.36
N PRO A 203 15.33 -6.35 -15.83
CA PRO A 203 15.06 -6.69 -14.43
C PRO A 203 15.77 -5.74 -13.44
N ARG A 204 15.06 -5.30 -12.41
CA ARG A 204 15.56 -4.35 -11.40
C ARG A 204 16.39 -5.09 -10.35
N TYR A 205 17.69 -5.21 -10.56
CA TYR A 205 18.59 -5.92 -9.64
C TYR A 205 19.06 -5.04 -8.47
N TYR A 206 18.93 -5.56 -7.26
CA TYR A 206 19.47 -4.97 -6.04
C TYR A 206 20.29 -6.00 -5.25
N ALA A 207 21.07 -5.53 -4.29
CA ALA A 207 21.60 -6.39 -3.24
C ALA A 207 20.56 -6.46 -2.12
N TRP A 208 20.23 -7.66 -1.67
CA TRP A 208 19.23 -7.92 -0.64
C TRP A 208 19.85 -8.71 0.50
N ALA A 209 19.51 -8.33 1.73
CA ALA A 209 19.82 -9.11 2.90
C ALA A 209 18.58 -9.19 3.78
N TRP A 210 18.52 -10.21 4.63
CA TRP A 210 17.44 -10.35 5.60
C TRP A 210 17.98 -10.92 6.91
N ILE A 211 17.29 -10.61 8.00
CA ILE A 211 17.56 -11.22 9.30
C ILE A 211 16.24 -11.55 10.00
N HIS A 212 16.27 -12.57 10.84
CA HIS A 212 15.16 -12.83 11.76
C HIS A 212 15.07 -11.72 12.81
N ILE A 213 13.85 -11.31 13.13
CA ILE A 213 13.55 -10.32 14.17
C ILE A 213 12.44 -10.82 15.09
N GLY A 214 12.42 -10.34 16.33
CA GLY A 214 11.46 -10.75 17.35
C GLY A 214 11.79 -12.12 17.95
N ALA A 215 10.85 -12.62 18.76
CA ALA A 215 10.88 -13.97 19.32
C ALA A 215 9.98 -14.95 18.55
N ALA A 216 9.05 -14.42 17.75
CA ALA A 216 8.13 -15.22 16.94
C ALA A 216 8.81 -15.64 15.62
N GLU A 217 8.45 -16.83 15.14
CA GLU A 217 8.93 -17.36 13.86
C GLU A 217 8.44 -16.52 12.67
N HIS A 218 9.14 -16.65 11.55
CA HIS A 218 8.79 -16.04 10.25
C HIS A 218 8.75 -14.51 10.19
N ARG A 219 9.19 -13.79 11.24
CA ARG A 219 9.39 -12.34 11.20
C ARG A 219 10.79 -11.99 10.71
N HIS A 220 10.87 -11.14 9.70
CA HIS A 220 12.15 -10.71 9.14
C HIS A 220 12.23 -9.18 8.99
N LEU A 221 13.43 -8.64 9.16
CA LEU A 221 13.81 -7.37 8.57
C LEU A 221 14.46 -7.68 7.23
N LEU A 222 13.86 -7.21 6.14
CA LEU A 222 14.42 -7.28 4.79
C LEU A 222 15.06 -5.93 4.47
N VAL A 223 16.26 -5.97 3.91
CA VAL A 223 17.06 -4.79 3.56
C VAL A 223 17.42 -4.86 2.08
N ARG A 224 17.06 -3.81 1.35
CA ARG A 224 17.45 -3.59 -0.04
C ARG A 224 18.58 -2.57 -0.09
N ARG A 225 19.62 -2.84 -0.87
CA ARG A 225 20.69 -1.90 -1.18
C ARG A 225 20.75 -1.66 -2.69
N ASN A 226 20.67 -0.40 -3.08
CA ASN A 226 20.97 0.04 -4.45
C ASN A 226 22.45 -0.23 -4.74
N ARG A 227 22.72 -0.95 -5.83
CA ARG A 227 24.08 -1.39 -6.18
C ARG A 227 24.97 -0.27 -6.70
N THR A 228 24.37 0.83 -7.14
CA THR A 228 25.09 1.99 -7.68
C THR A 228 25.17 3.10 -6.64
N SER A 229 24.04 3.51 -6.05
CA SER A 229 24.02 4.62 -5.08
C SER A 229 24.35 4.22 -3.65
N GLY A 230 24.29 2.91 -3.32
CA GLY A 230 24.43 2.42 -1.94
C GLY A 230 23.20 2.68 -1.06
N GLU A 231 22.17 3.37 -1.57
CA GLU A 231 20.95 3.71 -0.84
C GLU A 231 20.24 2.46 -0.30
N LEU A 232 19.81 2.54 0.96
CA LEU A 232 19.12 1.47 1.66
C LEU A 232 17.61 1.70 1.71
N ALA A 233 16.84 0.63 1.56
CA ALA A 233 15.42 0.58 1.91
C ALA A 233 15.15 -0.62 2.81
N PHE A 234 14.20 -0.47 3.73
CA PHE A 234 13.94 -1.43 4.80
C PHE A 234 12.49 -1.88 4.75
N TYR A 235 12.24 -3.15 5.07
CA TYR A 235 10.90 -3.71 5.09
C TYR A 235 10.73 -4.60 6.32
N LEU A 236 9.59 -4.47 7.00
CA LEU A 236 9.15 -5.49 7.94
C LEU A 236 8.39 -6.57 7.18
N CYS A 237 8.77 -7.82 7.42
CA CYS A 237 8.19 -8.97 6.76
C CYS A 237 7.65 -9.97 7.79
N TRP A 238 6.54 -10.61 7.44
CA TRP A 238 6.01 -11.77 8.15
C TRP A 238 5.24 -12.68 7.19
N SER A 239 5.20 -13.96 7.49
CA SER A 239 4.37 -14.94 6.78
C SER A 239 3.87 -16.04 7.73
N PRO A 240 2.71 -16.65 7.43
CA PRO A 240 2.19 -17.76 8.23
C PRO A 240 3.08 -19.01 8.14
N THR A 241 3.80 -19.17 7.04
CA THR A 241 4.74 -20.27 6.76
C THR A 241 6.14 -19.72 6.51
N THR A 242 7.14 -20.60 6.45
CA THR A 242 8.50 -20.22 6.08
C THR A 242 8.53 -19.68 4.65
N ALA A 243 8.89 -18.39 4.50
CA ALA A 243 9.10 -17.76 3.20
C ALA A 243 10.58 -17.77 2.83
N THR A 244 10.88 -17.78 1.53
CA THR A 244 12.22 -17.60 0.99
C THR A 244 12.55 -16.12 0.81
N LEU A 245 13.85 -15.80 0.75
CA LEU A 245 14.29 -14.45 0.39
C LEU A 245 13.71 -14.01 -0.96
N ALA A 246 13.66 -14.92 -1.94
CA ALA A 246 13.13 -14.62 -3.27
C ALA A 246 11.65 -14.23 -3.25
N GLU A 247 10.84 -14.89 -2.42
CA GLU A 247 9.42 -14.55 -2.25
C GLU A 247 9.24 -13.17 -1.61
N LEU A 248 9.99 -12.85 -0.55
CA LEU A 248 9.91 -11.53 0.09
C LEU A 248 10.39 -10.41 -0.85
N VAL A 249 11.46 -10.66 -1.61
CA VAL A 249 11.96 -9.72 -2.64
C VAL A 249 10.92 -9.50 -3.73
N ARG A 250 10.24 -10.56 -4.18
CA ARG A 250 9.14 -10.45 -5.15
C ARG A 250 8.01 -9.59 -4.60
N VAL A 251 7.55 -9.84 -3.38
CA VAL A 251 6.44 -9.09 -2.76
C VAL A 251 6.80 -7.61 -2.60
N ALA A 252 7.99 -7.31 -2.05
CA ALA A 252 8.47 -5.94 -1.91
C ALA A 252 8.66 -5.23 -3.27
N GLY A 253 9.09 -5.97 -4.30
CA GLY A 253 9.31 -5.44 -5.64
C GLY A 253 8.02 -5.12 -6.41
N VAL A 254 6.95 -5.90 -6.16
CA VAL A 254 5.64 -5.76 -6.82
C VAL A 254 4.93 -4.46 -6.44
N ARG A 255 5.31 -3.78 -5.34
CA ARG A 255 4.71 -2.49 -4.94
C ARG A 255 4.63 -1.49 -6.10
N TRP A 256 5.63 -1.44 -6.98
CA TRP A 256 5.65 -0.53 -8.14
C TRP A 256 4.43 -0.67 -9.07
N SER A 257 3.78 -1.83 -9.10
CA SER A 257 2.58 -2.06 -9.92
C SER A 257 1.42 -1.10 -9.60
N VAL A 258 1.32 -0.58 -8.38
CA VAL A 258 0.29 0.41 -8.03
C VAL A 258 0.55 1.76 -8.70
N GLU A 259 1.81 2.14 -8.92
CA GLU A 259 2.15 3.38 -9.61
C GLU A 259 1.75 3.31 -11.08
N GLU A 260 1.95 2.16 -11.72
CA GLU A 260 1.48 1.91 -13.09
C GLU A 260 -0.05 1.94 -13.16
N CYS A 261 -0.74 1.38 -12.16
CA CYS A 261 -2.19 1.50 -12.03
C CYS A 261 -2.64 2.97 -11.93
N PHE A 262 -1.96 3.79 -11.13
CA PHE A 262 -2.28 5.22 -11.02
C PHE A 262 -2.03 5.97 -12.32
N GLN A 263 -0.93 5.69 -13.03
CA GLN A 263 -0.66 6.32 -14.33
C GLN A 263 -1.74 5.95 -15.36
N ALA A 264 -2.14 4.68 -15.43
CA ALA A 264 -3.23 4.25 -16.30
C ALA A 264 -4.56 4.90 -15.91
N ALA A 265 -4.91 4.92 -14.62
CA ALA A 265 -6.16 5.50 -14.14
C ALA A 265 -6.25 7.02 -14.41
N LYS A 266 -5.15 7.76 -14.25
CA LYS A 266 -5.08 9.20 -14.58
C LYS A 266 -5.13 9.43 -16.09
N GLY A 267 -4.31 8.71 -16.85
CA GLY A 267 -4.18 8.91 -18.30
C GLY A 267 -5.38 8.44 -19.12
N GLN A 268 -6.06 7.37 -18.69
CA GLN A 268 -7.09 6.69 -19.49
C GLN A 268 -8.50 6.83 -18.90
N ALA A 269 -8.63 6.83 -17.57
CA ALA A 269 -9.92 6.88 -16.89
C ALA A 269 -10.25 8.26 -16.27
N GLY A 270 -9.32 9.21 -16.33
CA GLY A 270 -9.51 10.57 -15.81
C GLY A 270 -9.61 10.65 -14.29
N LEU A 271 -8.91 9.78 -13.57
CA LEU A 271 -8.95 9.70 -12.10
C LEU A 271 -8.64 11.04 -11.40
N ASP A 272 -7.81 11.90 -12.01
CA ASP A 272 -7.40 13.20 -11.49
C ASP A 272 -8.20 14.39 -12.05
N ARG A 273 -9.15 14.15 -12.97
CA ARG A 273 -9.95 15.20 -13.61
C ARG A 273 -11.10 15.71 -12.74
#